data_AF-A0A2S8G0T6-F1
#
_entry.id   AF-A0A2S8G0T6-F1
#
_cell.length_a   1.000
_cell.length_b   1.000
_cell.length_c   1.000
_cell.angle_alpha   90.00
_cell.angle_beta   90.00
_cell.angle_gamma   90.00
#
_symmetry.space_group_name_H-M   'P 1'
#
loop_
_entity.id
_entity.type
_entity.pdbx_description
1 polymer ?
#
loop_
_entity_poly.entity_id
_entity_poly.type
_entity_poly.pdbx_seq_one_letter_code
_entity_poly.pdbx_strand_id
1 'polypeptide(L)'
;MAVTWESAQAQYPFQNPYRNSGSVYTPSSSPLPIYLQYFRTDVGVTDPYNNFVRPRQELQRTLQSQQMRINYLQAEQQTLLQDQRQTRSVPIAPTGTGAQFFNYSHYYPGFGNR
;
A
#
# COMPACT_ATOMS: atom_id res chain seq x y z
N MET A 1 -48.49 37.36 -20.71
CA MET A 1 -48.66 36.47 -19.55
C MET A 1 -48.58 35.04 -20.09
N ALA A 2 -47.45 34.37 -19.87
CA ALA A 2 -47.17 33.04 -20.42
C ALA A 2 -47.53 31.97 -19.37
N VAL A 3 -48.37 31.01 -19.76
CA VAL A 3 -48.78 29.88 -18.92
C VAL A 3 -47.77 28.75 -19.14
N THR A 4 -46.93 28.48 -18.15
CA THR A 4 -46.00 27.34 -18.13
C THR A 4 -46.71 26.13 -17.54
N TRP A 5 -46.98 25.12 -18.35
CA TRP A 5 -47.51 23.83 -17.89
C TRP A 5 -46.36 22.95 -17.41
N GLU A 6 -46.10 22.98 -16.11
CA GLU A 6 -45.12 22.13 -15.45
C GLU A 6 -45.73 20.72 -15.28
N SER A 7 -45.29 19.78 -16.12
CA SER A 7 -45.70 18.37 -16.04
C SER A 7 -44.67 17.61 -15.18
N ALA A 8 -44.98 17.46 -13.89
CA ALA A 8 -44.22 16.63 -12.98
C ALA A 8 -44.40 15.14 -13.33
N GLN A 9 -43.47 14.57 -14.10
CA GLN A 9 -43.39 13.13 -14.27
C GLN A 9 -42.70 12.54 -13.04
N ALA A 10 -43.49 11.94 -12.15
CA ALA A 10 -42.99 11.17 -11.02
C ALA A 10 -42.28 9.91 -11.54
N GLN A 11 -40.94 9.93 -11.50
CA GLN A 11 -40.10 8.81 -11.91
C GLN A 11 -39.92 7.86 -10.72
N TYR A 12 -40.69 6.77 -10.67
CA TYR A 12 -40.48 5.71 -9.69
C TYR A 12 -39.18 4.96 -10.02
N PRO A 13 -38.24 4.78 -9.07
CA PRO A 13 -37.08 3.96 -9.32
C PRO A 13 -37.48 2.48 -9.35
N PHE A 14 -37.31 1.84 -10.51
CA PHE A 14 -37.32 0.38 -10.64
C PHE A 14 -36.15 -0.19 -9.80
N GLN A 15 -36.45 -0.73 -8.62
CA GLN A 15 -35.50 -1.49 -7.82
C GLN A 15 -35.44 -2.92 -8.35
N ASN A 16 -34.39 -3.27 -9.10
CA ASN A 16 -34.07 -4.65 -9.46
C ASN A 16 -33.45 -5.37 -8.24
N PRO A 17 -34.10 -6.38 -7.62
CA PRO A 17 -33.61 -6.98 -6.37
C PRO A 17 -32.54 -8.07 -6.56
N TYR A 18 -32.06 -8.32 -7.77
CA TYR A 18 -31.08 -9.39 -8.04
C TYR A 18 -29.69 -8.86 -8.37
N ARG A 19 -29.07 -8.13 -7.44
CA ARG A 19 -27.64 -7.84 -7.52
C ARG A 19 -26.87 -9.01 -6.90
N ASN A 20 -26.78 -10.09 -7.66
CA ASN A 20 -25.94 -11.23 -7.33
C ASN A 20 -24.47 -10.78 -7.40
N SER A 21 -23.92 -10.35 -6.27
CA SER A 21 -22.51 -9.98 -6.16
C SER A 21 -21.66 -11.24 -6.06
N GLY A 22 -21.67 -12.05 -7.11
CA GLY A 22 -20.67 -13.10 -7.28
C GLY A 22 -19.30 -12.45 -7.46
N SER A 23 -18.35 -12.77 -6.59
CA SER A 23 -16.95 -12.43 -6.82
C SER A 23 -16.51 -13.12 -8.12
N VAL A 24 -16.34 -12.33 -9.18
CA VAL A 24 -15.80 -12.83 -10.45
C VAL A 24 -14.36 -13.23 -10.18
N TYR A 25 -14.05 -14.52 -10.32
CA TYR A 25 -12.68 -15.01 -10.22
C TYR A 25 -11.83 -14.36 -11.33
N THR A 26 -10.99 -13.42 -10.93
CA THR A 26 -9.97 -12.81 -11.79
C THR A 26 -8.63 -13.45 -11.44
N PRO A 27 -8.15 -14.40 -12.27
CA PRO A 27 -6.87 -15.05 -12.00
C PRO A 27 -5.74 -14.01 -12.03
N SER A 28 -4.88 -14.05 -11.01
CA SER A 28 -3.72 -13.15 -10.89
C SER A 28 -2.64 -13.40 -11.94
N SER A 29 -2.73 -14.52 -12.67
CA SER A 29 -1.82 -14.91 -13.74
C SER A 29 -2.57 -15.63 -14.86
N SER A 30 -1.93 -15.77 -16.02
CA SER A 30 -2.54 -16.52 -17.13
C SER A 30 -2.78 -17.98 -16.69
N PRO A 31 -3.99 -18.52 -16.85
CA PRO A 31 -4.30 -19.89 -16.45
C PRO A 31 -3.56 -20.95 -17.29
N LEU A 32 -2.91 -20.54 -18.39
CA LEU A 32 -2.15 -21.41 -19.28
C LEU A 32 -0.64 -21.24 -19.04
N PRO A 33 0.14 -22.34 -19.02
CA PRO A 33 1.59 -22.29 -18.98
C PRO A 33 2.16 -21.47 -20.15
N ILE A 34 3.13 -20.60 -19.87
CA ILE A 34 3.78 -19.74 -20.88
C ILE A 34 4.40 -20.59 -21.99
N TYR A 35 4.92 -21.77 -21.66
CA TYR A 35 5.55 -22.68 -22.62
C TYR A 35 4.58 -23.29 -23.63
N LEU A 36 3.26 -23.24 -23.42
CA LEU A 36 2.31 -23.64 -24.47
C LEU A 36 2.39 -22.73 -25.70
N GLN A 37 2.99 -21.55 -25.57
CA GLN A 37 3.18 -20.61 -26.67
C GLN A 37 4.30 -21.02 -27.63
N TYR A 38 5.13 -22.02 -27.28
CA TYR A 38 6.08 -22.59 -28.24
C TYR A 38 5.39 -23.30 -29.41
N PHE A 39 4.19 -23.85 -29.17
CA PHE A 39 3.45 -24.61 -30.19
C PHE A 39 2.58 -23.72 -31.08
N ARG A 40 2.69 -22.40 -30.93
CA ARG A 40 2.01 -21.44 -31.78
C ARG A 40 2.61 -21.45 -33.18
N THR A 41 1.76 -21.63 -34.18
CA THR A 41 2.14 -21.63 -35.61
C THR A 41 1.97 -20.25 -36.25
N ASP A 42 1.37 -19.30 -35.54
CA ASP A 42 1.06 -17.92 -35.96
C ASP A 42 2.24 -16.95 -35.83
N VAL A 43 3.48 -17.44 -35.85
CA VAL A 43 4.68 -16.64 -35.55
C VAL A 43 5.35 -16.14 -36.82
N GLY A 44 5.92 -14.92 -36.76
CA GLY A 44 6.63 -14.29 -37.87
C GLY A 44 7.98 -14.95 -38.20
N VAL A 45 8.89 -14.19 -38.79
CA VAL A 45 10.22 -14.67 -39.27
C VAL A 45 11.10 -15.26 -38.15
N THR A 46 10.79 -14.98 -36.88
CA THR A 46 11.56 -15.38 -35.70
C THR A 46 10.90 -16.51 -34.90
N ASP A 47 11.72 -17.31 -34.21
CA ASP A 47 11.32 -18.42 -33.32
C ASP A 47 10.24 -17.97 -32.28
N PRO A 48 9.16 -18.76 -32.08
CA PRO A 48 8.16 -18.53 -31.03
C PRO A 48 8.73 -18.18 -29.65
N TYR A 49 9.88 -18.76 -29.29
CA TYR A 49 10.54 -18.47 -28.02
C TYR A 49 10.81 -16.98 -27.80
N ASN A 50 11.41 -16.36 -28.81
CA ASN A 50 11.89 -14.99 -28.76
C ASN A 50 10.74 -13.99 -28.85
N ASN A 51 9.63 -14.38 -29.47
CA ASN A 51 8.45 -13.53 -29.63
C ASN A 51 7.54 -13.51 -28.39
N PHE A 52 7.39 -14.64 -27.69
CA PHE A 52 6.36 -14.76 -26.65
C PHE A 52 6.91 -15.14 -25.29
N VAL A 53 7.74 -16.18 -25.22
CA VAL A 53 8.18 -16.75 -23.94
C VAL A 53 9.17 -15.81 -23.26
N ARG A 54 10.23 -15.41 -23.97
CA ARG A 54 11.28 -14.56 -23.41
C ARG A 54 10.76 -13.19 -22.97
N PRO A 55 10.00 -12.42 -23.78
CA PRO A 55 9.49 -11.12 -23.36
C PRO A 55 8.54 -11.23 -22.14
N ARG A 56 7.74 -12.30 -22.05
CA ARG A 56 6.86 -12.52 -20.89
C ARG A 56 7.65 -12.83 -19.62
N GLN A 57 8.72 -13.63 -19.71
CA GLN A 57 9.60 -13.88 -18.58
C GLN A 57 10.32 -12.60 -18.13
N GLU A 58 10.81 -11.80 -19.08
CA GLU A 58 11.43 -10.50 -18.78
C GLU A 58 10.43 -9.55 -18.11
N LEU A 59 9.20 -9.46 -18.63
CA LEU A 59 8.13 -8.68 -18.00
C LEU A 59 7.83 -9.15 -16.58
N GLN A 60 7.70 -10.46 -16.37
CA GLN A 60 7.43 -11.03 -15.05
C GLN A 60 8.54 -10.67 -14.04
N ARG A 61 9.81 -10.74 -14.45
CA ARG A 61 10.95 -10.34 -13.61
C ARG A 61 10.90 -8.86 -13.26
N THR A 62 10.57 -8.00 -14.24
CA THR A 62 10.42 -6.55 -14.02
C THR A 62 9.28 -6.24 -13.06
N LEU A 63 8.13 -6.92 -13.19
CA LEU A 63 7.00 -6.73 -12.28
C LEU A 63 7.35 -7.18 -10.86
N GLN A 64 8.06 -8.29 -10.70
CA GLN A 64 8.53 -8.76 -9.40
C GLN A 64 9.50 -7.77 -8.75
N SER A 65 10.45 -7.22 -9.50
CA SER A 65 11.39 -6.23 -8.97
C SER A 65 10.69 -4.93 -8.56
N GLN A 66 9.71 -4.48 -9.36
CA GLN A 66 8.87 -3.33 -9.02
C GLN A 66 8.05 -3.57 -7.75
N GLN A 67 7.43 -4.74 -7.61
CA GLN A 67 6.66 -5.09 -6.42
C GLN A 67 7.52 -5.10 -5.15
N MET A 68 8.72 -5.68 -5.22
CA MET A 68 9.65 -5.66 -4.09
C MET A 68 10.03 -4.24 -3.69
N ARG A 69 10.26 -3.35 -4.66
CA ARG A 69 10.57 -1.94 -4.39
C ARG A 69 9.40 -1.21 -3.75
N ILE A 70 8.17 -1.46 -4.20
CA ILE A 70 6.96 -0.89 -3.58
C ILE A 70 6.84 -1.35 -2.13
N ASN A 71 7.01 -2.65 -1.87
CA ASN A 71 6.93 -3.19 -0.52
C ASN A 71 7.99 -2.57 0.41
N TYR A 72 9.22 -2.38 -0.09
CA TYR A 72 10.28 -1.70 0.65
C TYR A 72 9.90 -0.26 1.02
N LEU A 73 9.44 0.53 0.03
CA LEU A 73 9.05 1.92 0.26
C LEU A 73 7.86 2.04 1.23
N GLN A 74 6.92 1.11 1.16
CA GLN A 74 5.79 1.05 2.11
C GLN A 74 6.26 0.76 3.54
N ALA A 75 7.20 -0.17 3.71
CA ALA A 75 7.78 -0.45 5.02
C ALA A 75 8.58 0.74 5.58
N GLU A 76 9.39 1.38 4.74
CA GLU A 76 10.14 2.59 5.12
C GLU A 76 9.21 3.72 5.57
N GLN A 77 8.12 3.97 4.83
CA GLN A 77 7.12 4.97 5.22
C GLN A 77 6.49 4.64 6.59
N GLN A 78 6.17 3.38 6.87
CA GLN A 78 5.61 2.98 8.16
C GLN A 78 6.59 3.22 9.31
N THR A 79 7.87 2.92 9.12
CA THR A 79 8.93 3.19 10.11
C THR A 79 9.05 4.69 10.39
N LEU A 80 9.09 5.53 9.35
CA LEU A 80 9.16 6.99 9.50
C LEU A 80 7.95 7.56 10.27
N LEU A 81 6.75 7.04 9.98
CA LEU A 81 5.53 7.43 10.70
C LEU A 81 5.59 7.00 12.19
N GLN A 82 6.20 5.86 12.48
CA GLN A 82 6.37 5.39 13.86
C GLN A 82 7.39 6.25 14.63
N ASP A 83 8.53 6.58 14.01
CA ASP A 83 9.56 7.44 14.59
C ASP A 83 9.04 8.86 14.86
N GLN A 84 8.22 9.41 13.95
CA GLN A 84 7.57 10.72 14.16
C GLN A 84 6.61 10.71 15.36
N ARG A 85 5.93 9.59 15.62
CA ARG A 85 5.05 9.45 16.79
C ARG A 85 5.85 9.36 18.09
N GLN A 86 6.97 8.64 18.10
CA GLN A 86 7.83 8.49 19.28
C GLN A 86 8.54 9.80 19.66
N THR A 87 9.01 10.57 18.67
CA THR A 87 9.65 11.88 18.90
C THR A 87 8.70 12.93 19.47
N ARG A 88 7.41 12.89 19.11
CA ARG A 88 6.39 13.79 19.68
C ARG A 88 6.01 13.46 21.13
N SER A 89 6.27 12.24 21.60
CA SER A 89 5.94 11.81 22.96
C SER A 89 7.04 12.07 23.99
N VAL A 90 8.16 12.69 23.60
CA VAL A 90 9.18 13.12 24.57
C VAL A 90 8.82 14.54 25.02
N PRO A 91 8.29 14.76 26.24
CA PRO A 91 8.21 16.09 26.80
C PRO A 91 9.65 16.57 27.00
N ILE A 92 10.15 17.37 26.05
CA ILE A 92 11.36 18.16 26.24
C ILE A 92 11.03 19.08 27.43
N ALA A 93 11.59 18.75 28.59
CA ALA A 93 11.48 19.62 29.75
C ALA A 93 11.94 21.01 29.32
N PRO A 94 11.15 22.08 29.55
CA PRO A 94 11.55 23.42 29.18
C PRO A 94 12.84 23.72 29.93
N THR A 95 13.97 23.79 29.22
CA THR A 95 15.22 24.31 29.75
C THR A 95 15.07 25.82 29.89
N GLY A 96 14.15 26.26 30.77
CA GLY A 96 14.06 27.62 31.25
C GLY A 96 15.23 27.86 32.20
N THR A 97 16.09 28.81 31.84
CA THR A 97 16.99 29.62 32.70
C THR A 97 17.04 29.25 34.19
N GLY A 98 17.50 28.04 34.52
CA GLY A 98 17.33 27.47 35.85
C GLY A 98 17.52 25.96 35.84
N ALA A 99 18.65 25.51 35.30
CA ALA A 99 19.11 24.13 35.48
C ALA A 99 19.29 23.87 36.99
N GLN A 100 18.25 23.36 37.66
CA GLN A 100 18.36 22.94 39.06
C GLN A 100 19.14 21.63 39.11
N PHE A 101 20.43 21.81 39.39
CA PHE A 101 21.41 20.96 40.06
C PHE A 101 21.15 19.44 40.06
N PHE A 102 22.11 18.70 39.48
CA PHE A 102 22.35 17.29 39.74
C PHE A 102 22.19 16.99 41.24
N ASN A 103 21.10 16.32 41.59
CA ASN A 103 20.84 15.89 42.95
C ASN A 103 21.71 14.66 43.25
N TYR A 104 22.88 14.89 43.85
CA TYR A 104 23.83 13.85 44.29
C TYR A 104 23.36 13.04 45.51
N SER A 105 22.10 13.15 45.95
CA SER A 105 21.59 12.40 47.13
C SER A 105 21.64 10.87 46.99
N HIS A 106 21.92 10.35 45.79
CA HIS A 106 22.10 8.91 45.57
C HIS A 106 23.53 8.39 45.82
N TYR A 107 24.53 9.25 46.02
CA TYR A 107 25.94 8.80 46.08
C TYR A 107 26.49 8.49 47.49
N TYR A 108 25.73 8.73 48.56
CA TYR A 108 26.13 8.35 49.93
C TYR A 108 24.97 7.78 50.76
N PRO A 109 24.63 6.48 50.58
CA PRO A 109 23.90 5.75 51.60
C PRO A 109 24.89 5.31 52.69
N GLY A 110 25.08 6.12 53.73
CA GLY A 110 25.61 5.61 55.01
C GLY A 110 26.90 6.22 55.56
N PHE A 111 26.88 7.52 55.91
CA PHE A 111 27.81 8.05 56.93
C PHE A 111 27.05 8.84 58.01
N GLY A 112 25.97 8.27 58.53
CA GLY A 112 25.24 8.81 59.67
C GLY A 112 24.81 7.69 60.60
N ASN A 113 25.76 7.11 61.33
CA ASN A 113 25.55 6.33 62.54
C ASN A 113 26.91 6.09 63.22
N ARG A 114 27.41 7.09 63.95
CA ARG A 114 28.17 6.97 65.22
C ARG A 114 28.06 8.29 65.97
#